data_AF-A0A182MXM9-F1
#
_entry.id   AF-A0A182MXM9-F1
#
_cell.length_a   1.000
_cell.length_b   1.000
_cell.length_c   1.000
_cell.angle_alpha   90.00
_cell.angle_beta   90.00
_cell.angle_gamma   90.00
#
_symmetry.space_group_name_H-M   'P 1'
#
loop_
_entity.id
_entity.type
_entity.pdbx_description
1 polymer ?
#
loop_
_entity_poly.entity_id
_entity_poly.type
_entity_poly.pdbx_seq_one_letter_code
_entity_poly.pdbx_strand_id
1 'polypeptide(L)'
;MHGRFARCDESLRWTLLDGGQDRHIRPDSPDGEPIVDPSQDYTLLLGYENTTHTVIRFKRNLDTCDMKDDFPITTPPHAGEITIKR
;
A
#
# COMPACT_ATOMS: atom_id res chain seq x y z
N MET A 1 -14.91 18.66 -9.94
CA MET A 1 -15.46 17.94 -8.78
C MET A 1 -14.42 17.99 -7.68
N HIS A 2 -14.67 18.79 -6.63
CA HIS A 2 -13.76 18.97 -5.50
C HIS A 2 -14.27 18.14 -4.32
N GLY A 3 -13.76 16.92 -4.16
CA GLY A 3 -13.88 16.14 -2.94
C GLY A 3 -12.55 16.16 -2.22
N ARG A 4 -12.53 16.57 -0.93
CA ARG A 4 -11.36 16.41 -0.07
C ARG A 4 -11.29 14.95 0.33
N PHE A 5 -10.19 14.29 -0.03
CA PHE A 5 -9.89 12.94 0.39
C PHE A 5 -9.18 13.01 1.76
N ALA A 6 -9.39 12.00 2.60
CA ALA A 6 -8.64 11.89 3.85
C ALA A 6 -7.15 11.75 3.54
N ARG A 7 -6.25 12.23 4.41
CA ARG A 7 -4.79 12.20 4.19
C ARG A 7 -4.24 10.79 3.86
N CYS A 8 -4.88 9.72 4.34
CA CYS A 8 -4.56 8.33 3.98
C CYS A 8 -5.06 7.89 2.59
N ASP A 9 -6.08 8.55 2.05
CA ASP A 9 -6.65 8.28 0.73
C ASP A 9 -5.91 9.06 -0.36
N GLU A 10 -5.39 10.25 -0.01
CA GLU A 10 -4.45 10.96 -0.88
C GLU A 10 -3.16 10.16 -1.08
N SER A 11 -2.56 9.58 -0.03
CA SER A 11 -1.34 8.73 -0.18
C SER A 11 -1.59 7.50 -1.06
N LEU A 12 -2.76 6.87 -0.95
CA LEU A 12 -3.17 5.74 -1.79
C LEU A 12 -3.34 6.13 -3.26
N ARG A 13 -3.85 7.34 -3.54
CA ARG A 13 -3.95 7.85 -4.91
C ARG A 13 -2.58 7.96 -5.59
N TRP A 14 -1.52 8.37 -4.87
CA TRP A 14 -0.16 8.46 -5.41
C TRP A 14 0.46 7.09 -5.71
N THR A 15 0.13 6.06 -4.94
CA THR A 15 0.64 4.69 -5.16
C THR A 15 -0.13 3.96 -6.26
N LEU A 16 -1.44 4.19 -6.39
CA LEU A 16 -2.34 3.33 -7.17
C LEU A 16 -2.60 3.78 -8.62
N LEU A 17 -2.45 5.07 -8.95
CA LEU A 17 -2.89 5.59 -10.25
C LEU A 17 -1.76 6.08 -11.18
N ASP A 18 -0.55 6.32 -10.67
CA ASP A 18 0.58 6.88 -11.45
C ASP A 18 1.79 5.92 -11.56
N GLY A 19 1.58 4.61 -11.39
CA GLY A 19 2.68 3.63 -11.39
C GLY A 19 3.61 3.80 -10.17
N GLY A 20 3.05 4.26 -9.06
CA GLY A 20 3.78 4.72 -7.89
C GLY A 20 4.69 3.66 -7.29
N GLN A 21 5.93 4.07 -7.03
CA GLN A 21 6.88 3.31 -6.24
C GLN A 21 6.32 3.07 -4.83
N ASP A 22 6.48 1.86 -4.31
CA ASP A 22 6.05 1.51 -2.95
C ASP A 22 6.65 2.45 -1.90
N ARG A 23 5.91 2.64 -0.82
CA ARG A 23 6.27 3.51 0.30
C ARG A 23 5.85 2.90 1.62
N HIS A 24 6.72 2.98 2.61
CA HIS A 24 6.45 2.53 3.97
C HIS A 24 6.75 3.64 4.99
N ILE A 25 6.28 3.46 6.22
CA ILE A 25 6.64 4.31 7.36
C ILE A 25 7.67 3.58 8.19
N ARG A 26 8.80 4.23 8.47
CA ARG A 26 9.80 3.74 9.44
C ARG A 26 9.81 4.61 10.69
N PRO A 27 10.36 4.11 11.82
CA PRO A 27 10.56 4.92 13.02
C PRO A 27 11.42 6.18 12.79
N ASP A 28 12.29 6.17 11.77
CA ASP A 28 13.14 7.30 11.38
C ASP A 28 12.52 8.20 10.29
N SER A 29 11.28 7.93 9.87
CA SER A 29 10.58 8.77 8.88
C SER A 29 10.42 10.21 9.39
N PRO A 30 10.80 11.23 8.60
CA PRO A 30 10.59 12.63 8.95
C PRO A 30 9.10 12.89 9.17
N ASP A 31 8.72 13.39 10.34
CA ASP A 31 7.34 13.73 10.70
C ASP A 31 6.30 12.61 10.53
N GLY A 32 6.76 11.34 10.46
CA GLY A 32 5.91 10.18 10.19
C GLY A 32 5.42 10.07 8.75
N GLU A 33 6.07 10.76 7.80
CA GLU A 33 5.72 10.70 6.39
C GLU A 33 6.18 9.37 5.73
N PRO A 34 5.42 8.83 4.77
CA PRO A 34 5.82 7.66 4.00
C PRO A 34 7.05 7.95 3.13
N ILE A 35 8.11 7.16 3.31
CA ILE A 35 9.33 7.24 2.53
C ILE A 35 9.30 6.24 1.37
N VAL A 36 10.07 6.51 0.32
CA VAL A 36 10.18 5.62 -0.84
C VAL A 36 10.87 4.32 -0.44
N ASP A 37 10.25 3.20 -0.78
CA ASP A 37 10.86 1.88 -0.72
C ASP A 37 11.71 1.67 -2.00
N PRO A 38 13.04 1.43 -1.87
CA PRO A 38 13.88 1.10 -3.01
C PRO A 38 13.47 -0.22 -3.69
N SER A 39 12.87 -1.15 -2.95
CA SER A 39 12.33 -2.39 -3.46
C SER A 39 10.89 -2.19 -3.92
N GLN A 40 10.53 -2.76 -5.07
CA GLN A 40 9.16 -2.73 -5.59
C GLN A 40 8.52 -4.10 -5.41
N ASP A 41 7.96 -4.34 -4.23
CA ASP A 41 7.48 -5.66 -3.83
C ASP A 41 5.98 -5.89 -4.01
N TYR A 42 5.23 -4.82 -4.25
CA TYR A 42 3.79 -4.84 -4.42
C TYR A 42 3.42 -4.56 -5.88
N THR A 43 2.58 -5.42 -6.44
CA THR A 43 1.93 -5.20 -7.74
C THR A 43 0.45 -4.96 -7.50
N LEU A 44 -0.04 -3.77 -7.84
CA LEU A 44 -1.47 -3.50 -7.80
C LEU A 44 -2.22 -4.32 -8.84
N LEU A 45 -3.28 -5.02 -8.42
CA LEU A 45 -4.15 -5.80 -9.29
C LEU A 45 -5.50 -5.11 -9.51
N LEU A 46 -6.07 -4.52 -8.46
CA LEU A 46 -7.37 -3.86 -8.49
C LEU A 46 -7.46 -2.79 -7.40
N GLY A 47 -8.04 -1.64 -7.73
CA GLY A 47 -8.46 -0.62 -6.77
C GLY A 47 -9.82 -0.08 -7.16
N TYR A 48 -10.78 -0.08 -6.24
CA TYR A 48 -12.04 0.61 -6.44
C TYR A 48 -12.64 1.09 -5.12
N GLU A 49 -13.37 2.18 -5.20
CA GLU A 49 -14.12 2.74 -4.08
C GLU A 49 -15.61 2.42 -4.27
N ASN A 50 -16.26 1.98 -3.20
CA ASN A 50 -17.72 1.87 -3.13
C ASN A 50 -18.27 2.84 -2.07
N THR A 51 -19.59 2.86 -1.91
CA THR A 51 -20.29 3.80 -1.02
C THR A 51 -19.82 3.76 0.45
N THR A 52 -19.17 2.67 0.85
CA THR A 52 -18.83 2.39 2.25
C THR A 52 -17.33 2.24 2.48
N HIS A 53 -16.56 1.80 1.49
CA HIS A 53 -15.18 1.36 1.64
C HIS A 53 -14.39 1.48 0.34
N THR A 54 -13.07 1.58 0.48
CA THR A 54 -12.11 1.38 -0.62
C THR A 54 -11.56 -0.04 -0.55
N VAL A 55 -11.55 -0.73 -1.69
CA VAL A 55 -11.03 -2.08 -1.85
C VAL A 55 -9.78 -2.04 -2.72
N ILE A 56 -8.69 -2.61 -2.20
CA ILE A 56 -7.42 -2.73 -2.91
C ILE A 56 -6.99 -4.21 -2.89
N ARG A 57 -6.70 -4.74 -4.08
CA ARG A 57 -6.10 -6.07 -4.26
C ARG A 57 -4.73 -5.93 -4.90
N PHE A 58 -3.77 -6.64 -4.34
CA PHE A 58 -2.39 -6.62 -4.82
C PHE A 58 -1.78 -8.02 -4.77
N LYS A 59 -0.63 -8.16 -5.42
CA LYS A 59 0.27 -9.31 -5.32
C LYS A 59 1.57 -8.86 -4.67
N ARG A 60 2.10 -9.68 -3.76
CA ARG A 60 3.44 -9.57 -3.17
C ARG A 60 4.01 -10.98 -2.95
N ASN A 61 5.33 -11.13 -2.97
CA ASN A 61 5.98 -12.40 -2.64
C ASN A 61 5.87 -12.68 -1.13
N LEU A 62 5.80 -13.96 -0.73
CA LEU A 62 5.78 -14.31 0.70
C LEU A 62 7.10 -13.94 1.40
N ASP A 63 8.19 -14.07 0.66
CA ASP A 63 9.50 -13.58 1.02
C ASP A 63 9.95 -12.66 -0.11
N THR A 64 10.07 -11.37 0.20
CA THR A 64 10.52 -10.35 -0.74
C THR A 64 12.03 -10.27 -0.82
N CYS A 65 12.74 -11.02 0.03
CA CYS A 65 14.19 -10.95 0.19
C CYS A 65 14.70 -9.56 0.64
N ASP A 66 13.82 -8.63 1.00
CA ASP A 66 14.15 -7.36 1.63
C ASP A 66 13.93 -7.43 3.15
N MET A 67 14.87 -8.04 3.85
CA MET A 67 14.79 -8.15 5.32
C MET A 67 15.03 -6.83 6.05
N LYS A 68 15.39 -5.76 5.32
CA LYS A 68 15.67 -4.45 5.92
C LYS A 68 14.35 -3.69 6.14
N ASP A 69 13.48 -3.74 5.15
CA ASP A 69 12.25 -2.95 5.15
C ASP A 69 10.99 -3.82 5.25
N ASP A 70 11.10 -5.13 5.02
CA ASP A 70 9.97 -6.04 4.83
C ASP A 70 10.03 -7.29 5.72
N PHE A 71 8.86 -7.78 6.16
CA PHE A 71 8.73 -9.01 6.94
C PHE A 71 8.19 -10.17 6.08
N PRO A 72 8.80 -11.38 6.16
CA PRO A 72 8.27 -12.56 5.49
C PRO A 72 6.92 -13.00 6.05
N ILE A 73 6.01 -13.39 5.17
CA ILE A 73 4.70 -13.96 5.53
C ILE A 73 4.84 -15.48 5.55
N THR A 74 4.80 -16.08 6.74
CA THR A 74 5.18 -17.48 6.96
C THR A 74 4.02 -18.48 6.97
N THR A 75 2.78 -18.05 6.74
CA THR A 75 1.59 -18.94 6.66
C THR A 75 0.76 -18.69 5.38
N PRO A 76 0.56 -19.70 4.49
CA PRO A 76 -0.27 -19.56 3.28
C PRO A 76 -1.73 -20.06 3.47
N PRO A 77 -2.72 -19.68 2.61
CA PRO A 77 -2.58 -19.01 1.30
C PRO A 77 -3.53 -17.81 1.11
N HIS A 78 -3.04 -16.57 1.04
CA HIS A 78 -3.93 -15.45 0.71
C HIS A 78 -3.29 -14.45 -0.25
N ALA A 79 -3.93 -14.24 -1.40
CA ALA A 79 -3.88 -12.94 -2.07
C ALA A 79 -4.37 -11.89 -1.06
N GLY A 80 -3.57 -10.85 -0.85
CA GLY A 80 -3.90 -9.79 0.10
C GLY A 80 -5.06 -8.94 -0.42
N GLU A 81 -6.13 -8.80 0.37
CA GLU A 81 -7.16 -7.80 0.16
C GLU A 81 -7.14 -6.87 1.38
N ILE A 82 -6.90 -5.59 1.13
CA ILE A 82 -7.02 -4.55 2.16
C ILE A 82 -8.34 -3.84 1.91
N THR A 83 -9.21 -3.83 2.93
CA THR A 83 -10.46 -3.07 2.94
C THR A 83 -10.32 -1.92 3.93
N ILE A 84 -10.40 -0.70 3.43
CA ILE A 84 -10.31 0.50 4.26
C ILE A 84 -11.74 0.97 4.54
N LYS A 85 -12.10 0.99 5.83
CA LYS A 85 -13.38 1.52 6.32
C LYS A 85 -13.28 3.03 6.46
N ARG A 86 -14.30 3.73 5.97
CA ARG A 86 -14.50 5.15 6.25
C ARG A 86 -14.79 5.38 7.74
#